data_AF-A0A7X8R4W9-F1
#
_entry.id   AF-A0A7X8R4W9-F1
#
_cell.length_a   1.000
_cell.length_b   1.000
_cell.length_c   1.000
_cell.angle_alpha   90.00
_cell.angle_beta   90.00
_cell.angle_gamma   90.00
#
_symmetry.space_group_name_H-M   'P 1'
#
loop_
_entity.id
_entity.type
_entity.pdbx_description
1 polymer ?
#
loop_
_entity_poly.entity_id
_entity_poly.type
_entity_poly.pdbx_seq_one_letter_code
_entity_poly.pdbx_strand_id
1 'polypeptide(L)'
;MPVSVLYQNGRFYAPVLFLLPCIQDALPFPLAFHPERQEIAVSTYHAQVQGLTIEDKQNGVLIRLRLSEAVPPSNIYTSESNGWFYVDVYAGRIENAAALQIQDNSAIVTQTMKVQLSKDTARFGFRLNRTIKEKNIRLQEQPFEIIIALRTMEQVSADLLAELTREREKWKIDLVIIDPGHGGRDPGTIGVSGYYEKHLTLAIAKELKAELERQLRIKVLLTRDSDVFVPLQERTQFANRKNGKLFISLHVDSNP
;
A
#
# COMPACT_ATOMS: atom_id res chain seq x y z
N MET A 1 16.07 33.02 -22.39
CA MET A 1 16.81 34.15 -21.77
C MET A 1 15.96 34.68 -20.63
N PRO A 2 16.52 35.02 -19.46
CA PRO A 2 15.74 35.70 -18.42
C PRO A 2 15.31 37.08 -18.95
N VAL A 3 14.01 37.34 -18.94
CA VAL A 3 13.45 38.61 -19.40
C VAL A 3 13.43 39.59 -18.24
N SER A 4 13.91 40.81 -18.47
CA SER A 4 13.98 41.83 -17.42
C SER A 4 12.57 42.25 -16.98
N VAL A 5 12.32 42.20 -15.68
CA VAL A 5 11.11 42.73 -15.05
C VAL A 5 11.34 44.22 -14.75
N LEU A 6 10.38 45.08 -15.10
CA LEU A 6 10.44 46.50 -14.79
C LEU A 6 9.90 46.73 -13.36
N TYR A 7 10.69 47.37 -12.50
CA TYR A 7 10.23 47.81 -11.18
C TYR A 7 10.00 49.32 -11.17
N GLN A 8 8.77 49.75 -10.93
CA GLN A 8 8.39 51.15 -10.94
C GLN A 8 7.29 51.41 -9.90
N ASN A 9 7.44 52.47 -9.10
CA ASN A 9 6.45 52.88 -8.09
C ASN A 9 6.02 51.75 -7.13
N GLY A 10 6.96 50.92 -6.70
CA GLY A 10 6.66 49.80 -5.79
C GLY A 10 6.03 48.57 -6.46
N ARG A 11 5.91 48.54 -7.78
CA ARG A 11 5.26 47.46 -8.54
C ARG A 11 6.21 46.83 -9.55
N PHE A 12 6.03 45.52 -9.78
CA PHE A 12 6.75 44.75 -10.79
C PHE A 12 5.87 44.60 -12.04
N TYR A 13 6.44 44.83 -13.21
CA TYR A 13 5.81 44.67 -14.52
C TYR A 13 6.62 43.66 -15.33
N ALA A 14 6.02 42.51 -15.60
CA ALA A 14 6.65 41.46 -16.41
C ALA A 14 6.07 41.50 -17.84
N PRO A 15 6.90 41.31 -18.89
CA PRO A 15 6.40 41.27 -20.26
C PRO A 15 5.38 40.16 -20.47
N VAL A 16 4.20 40.53 -20.96
CA VAL A 16 3.03 39.65 -21.08
C VAL A 16 3.34 38.37 -21.87
N LEU A 17 4.08 38.45 -22.98
CA LEU A 17 4.42 37.29 -23.81
C LEU A 17 5.22 36.20 -23.08
N PHE A 18 5.94 36.56 -22.02
CA PHE A 18 6.73 35.63 -21.21
C PHE A 18 6.02 35.22 -19.93
N LEU A 19 5.18 36.11 -19.38
CA LEU A 19 4.38 35.82 -18.20
C LEU A 19 3.18 34.92 -18.53
N LEU A 20 2.57 35.09 -19.71
CA LEU A 20 1.32 34.42 -20.07
C LEU A 20 1.43 32.89 -20.05
N PRO A 21 2.49 32.24 -20.58
CA PRO A 21 2.65 30.79 -20.46
C PRO A 21 2.76 30.33 -19.00
N CYS A 22 3.44 31.09 -18.13
CA CYS A 22 3.54 30.75 -16.71
C CYS A 22 2.18 30.87 -15.99
N ILE A 23 1.37 31.85 -16.38
CA ILE A 23 0.01 32.00 -15.86
C ILE A 23 -0.90 30.90 -16.43
N GLN A 24 -0.73 30.53 -17.70
CA GLN A 24 -1.50 29.48 -18.38
C GLN A 24 -1.44 28.15 -17.63
N ASP A 25 -0.26 27.77 -17.13
CA ASP A 25 -0.07 26.54 -16.35
C ASP A 25 -0.86 26.54 -15.03
N ALA A 26 -1.16 27.73 -14.50
CA ALA A 26 -1.92 27.91 -13.25
C ALA A 26 -3.42 28.11 -13.47
N LEU A 27 -3.88 28.31 -14.71
CA LEU A 27 -5.28 28.62 -15.02
C LEU A 27 -5.96 27.48 -15.80
N PRO A 28 -7.25 27.22 -15.54
CA PRO A 28 -8.00 26.14 -16.18
C PRO A 28 -8.57 26.52 -17.56
N PHE A 29 -8.17 27.66 -18.11
CA PHE A 29 -8.65 28.16 -19.40
C PHE A 29 -7.50 28.77 -20.22
N PRO A 30 -7.58 28.67 -21.56
CA PRO A 30 -6.57 29.19 -22.46
C PRO A 30 -6.60 30.71 -22.47
N LEU A 31 -5.42 31.28 -22.35
CA LEU A 31 -5.15 32.70 -22.53
C LEU A 31 -4.51 32.92 -23.90
N ALA A 32 -5.07 33.84 -24.67
CA ALA A 32 -4.48 34.32 -25.91
C ALA A 32 -4.21 35.82 -25.80
N PHE A 33 -2.98 36.25 -26.08
CA PHE A 33 -2.66 37.67 -26.14
C PHE A 33 -2.81 38.20 -27.57
N HIS A 34 -3.61 39.25 -27.74
CA HIS A 34 -3.82 39.93 -29.01
C HIS A 34 -3.01 41.25 -29.04
N PRO A 35 -1.80 41.26 -29.64
CA PRO A 35 -0.90 42.42 -29.57
C PRO A 35 -1.47 43.68 -30.21
N GLU A 36 -2.25 43.53 -31.29
CA GLU A 36 -2.92 44.63 -32.01
C GLU A 36 -3.95 45.37 -31.15
N ARG A 37 -4.59 44.65 -30.22
CA ARG A 37 -5.64 45.19 -29.33
C ARG A 37 -5.15 45.42 -27.90
N GLN A 38 -3.95 44.95 -27.57
CA GLN A 38 -3.40 44.90 -26.21
C GLN A 38 -4.32 44.19 -25.21
N GLU A 39 -5.00 43.14 -25.66
CA GLU A 39 -5.98 42.37 -24.87
C GLU A 39 -5.47 40.95 -24.59
N ILE A 40 -5.80 40.41 -23.42
CA ILE A 40 -5.72 38.98 -23.14
C ILE A 40 -7.13 38.42 -23.27
N ALA A 41 -7.37 37.65 -24.32
CA ALA A 41 -8.59 36.88 -24.48
C ALA A 41 -8.52 35.62 -23.62
N VAL A 42 -9.60 35.39 -22.89
CA VAL A 42 -9.87 34.10 -22.26
C VAL A 42 -10.73 33.31 -23.24
N SER A 43 -10.13 32.31 -23.88
CA SER A 43 -10.91 31.35 -24.66
C SER A 43 -11.49 30.32 -23.70
N THR A 44 -12.71 29.85 -23.95
CA THR A 44 -13.22 28.66 -23.26
C THR A 44 -12.89 27.47 -24.15
N TYR A 45 -12.02 26.55 -23.71
CA TYR A 45 -12.03 25.21 -24.28
C TYR A 45 -13.43 24.65 -24.00
N HIS A 46 -14.04 24.00 -24.99
CA HIS A 46 -15.28 23.29 -24.78
C HIS A 46 -15.14 21.90 -25.38
N ALA A 47 -14.38 21.06 -24.67
CA ALA A 47 -14.30 19.66 -25.01
C ALA A 47 -15.67 19.02 -24.77
N GLN A 48 -16.35 18.71 -25.86
CA GLN A 48 -17.62 18.02 -25.82
C GLN A 48 -17.38 16.59 -25.37
N VAL A 49 -18.09 16.17 -24.34
CA VAL A 49 -18.07 14.77 -23.91
C VAL A 49 -18.93 13.97 -24.89
N GLN A 50 -18.29 13.03 -25.59
CA GLN A 50 -18.89 12.25 -26.68
C GLN A 50 -19.32 10.85 -26.26
N GLY A 51 -18.86 10.37 -25.09
CA GLY A 51 -19.21 9.05 -24.60
C GLY A 51 -18.54 8.73 -23.26
N LEU A 52 -19.13 7.76 -22.56
CA LEU A 52 -18.62 7.22 -21.30
C LEU A 52 -18.66 5.69 -21.37
N THR A 53 -17.51 5.06 -21.13
CA THR A 53 -17.40 3.60 -21.02
C THR A 53 -16.89 3.22 -19.63
N ILE A 54 -17.50 2.20 -19.03
CA ILE A 54 -17.17 1.69 -17.70
C ILE A 54 -17.01 0.18 -17.79
N GLU A 55 -15.85 -0.33 -17.40
CA GLU A 55 -15.51 -1.74 -17.49
C GLU A 55 -14.85 -2.23 -16.20
N ASP A 56 -15.34 -3.34 -15.66
CA ASP A 56 -14.63 -4.04 -14.60
C ASP A 56 -13.32 -4.64 -15.13
N LYS A 57 -12.28 -4.53 -14.33
CA LYS A 57 -10.98 -5.18 -14.52
C LYS A 57 -10.71 -6.07 -13.31
N GLN A 58 -9.70 -6.94 -13.40
CA GLN A 58 -9.37 -7.89 -12.32
C GLN A 58 -9.25 -7.24 -10.94
N ASN A 59 -8.77 -5.98 -10.85
CA ASN A 59 -8.43 -5.31 -9.60
C ASN A 59 -9.25 -4.05 -9.30
N GLY A 60 -10.29 -3.77 -10.09
CA GLY A 60 -10.99 -2.50 -10.00
C GLY A 60 -11.85 -2.20 -11.21
N VAL A 61 -12.07 -0.91 -11.47
CA VAL A 61 -12.88 -0.43 -12.58
C VAL A 61 -12.06 0.53 -13.45
N LEU A 62 -12.25 0.44 -14.76
CA LEU A 62 -11.70 1.36 -15.75
C LEU A 62 -12.85 2.21 -16.31
N ILE A 63 -12.71 3.52 -16.19
CA ILE A 63 -13.66 4.51 -16.69
C ILE A 63 -12.97 5.27 -17.83
N ARG A 64 -13.64 5.43 -18.96
CA ARG A 64 -13.16 6.21 -20.12
C ARG A 64 -14.19 7.27 -20.49
N LEU A 65 -13.78 8.54 -20.48
CA LEU A 65 -14.56 9.65 -21.01
C LEU A 65 -13.97 10.05 -22.36
N ARG A 66 -14.73 9.88 -23.44
CA ARG A 66 -14.32 10.31 -24.79
C ARG A 66 -14.68 11.77 -25.00
N LEU A 67 -13.75 12.55 -25.52
CA LEU A 67 -13.87 13.99 -25.75
C LEU A 67 -13.73 14.33 -27.24
N SER A 68 -14.23 15.50 -27.65
CA SER A 68 -14.03 16.05 -29.01
C SER A 68 -12.64 16.61 -29.26
N GLU A 69 -11.96 17.07 -28.21
CA GLU A 69 -10.63 17.68 -28.24
C GLU A 69 -9.89 17.39 -26.93
N ALA A 70 -8.57 17.62 -26.92
CA ALA A 70 -7.76 17.47 -25.73
C ALA A 70 -8.14 18.51 -24.66
N VAL A 71 -8.06 18.11 -23.40
CA VAL A 71 -8.16 19.00 -22.24
C VAL A 71 -6.84 18.95 -21.46
N PRO A 72 -6.38 20.06 -20.87
CA PRO A 72 -5.20 20.04 -20.00
C PRO A 72 -5.40 19.11 -18.78
N PRO A 73 -4.35 18.45 -18.27
CA PRO A 73 -4.44 17.71 -17.00
C PRO A 73 -4.92 18.55 -15.82
N SER A 74 -4.56 19.85 -15.79
CA SER A 74 -5.02 20.80 -14.77
C SER A 74 -6.54 21.01 -14.76
N ASN A 75 -7.22 20.64 -15.84
CA ASN A 75 -8.68 20.75 -15.97
C ASN A 75 -9.43 19.52 -15.46
N ILE A 76 -8.72 18.50 -14.96
CA ILE A 76 -9.35 17.30 -14.40
C ILE A 76 -9.21 17.32 -12.89
N TYR A 77 -10.34 17.41 -12.21
CA TYR A 77 -10.39 17.32 -10.76
C TYR A 77 -11.19 16.09 -10.32
N THR A 78 -10.75 15.42 -9.26
CA THR A 78 -11.46 14.27 -8.72
C THR A 78 -11.68 14.40 -7.22
N SER A 79 -12.84 13.95 -6.77
CA SER A 79 -13.21 13.97 -5.34
C SER A 79 -14.02 12.74 -4.98
N GLU A 80 -14.02 12.40 -3.69
CA GLU A 80 -14.71 11.23 -3.16
C GLU A 80 -15.55 11.64 -1.97
N SER A 81 -16.81 11.21 -1.95
CA SER A 81 -17.72 11.48 -0.83
C SER A 81 -18.88 10.50 -0.82
N ASN A 82 -19.20 9.93 0.35
CA ASN A 82 -20.38 9.06 0.55
C ASN A 82 -20.53 7.92 -0.47
N GLY A 83 -19.42 7.25 -0.81
CA GLY A 83 -19.39 6.14 -1.79
C GLY A 83 -19.47 6.58 -3.25
N TRP A 84 -19.45 7.89 -3.52
CA TRP A 84 -19.32 8.45 -4.86
C TRP A 84 -17.90 8.87 -5.15
N PHE A 85 -17.47 8.59 -6.38
CA PHE A 85 -16.31 9.18 -7.01
C PHE A 85 -16.77 10.18 -8.06
N TYR A 86 -16.29 11.41 -7.96
CA TYR A 86 -16.62 12.49 -8.88
C TYR A 86 -15.42 12.84 -9.74
N VAL A 87 -15.69 13.13 -11.01
CA VAL A 87 -14.75 13.66 -11.99
C VAL A 87 -15.32 14.95 -12.54
N ASP A 88 -14.64 16.04 -12.27
CA ASP A 88 -14.93 17.35 -12.84
C ASP A 88 -13.98 17.59 -14.00
N VAL A 89 -14.57 17.87 -15.15
CA VAL A 89 -13.87 18.27 -16.36
C VAL A 89 -14.15 19.76 -16.56
N TYR A 90 -13.20 20.59 -16.14
CA TYR A 90 -13.21 22.02 -16.48
C TYR A 90 -13.01 22.16 -17.99
N ALA A 91 -13.68 23.14 -18.59
CA ALA A 91 -13.86 23.23 -20.04
C ALA A 91 -14.60 22.02 -20.67
N GLY A 92 -15.15 21.11 -19.87
CA GLY A 92 -15.99 20.02 -20.34
C GLY A 92 -17.42 20.47 -20.58
N ARG A 93 -18.00 20.07 -21.72
CA ARG A 93 -19.39 20.33 -22.06
C ARG A 93 -20.17 19.04 -22.29
N ILE A 94 -21.36 18.98 -21.70
CA ILE A 94 -22.39 17.97 -21.95
C ILE A 94 -23.56 18.69 -22.61
N GLU A 95 -23.65 18.65 -23.94
CA GLU A 95 -24.76 19.29 -24.67
C GLU A 95 -26.12 18.70 -24.31
N ASN A 96 -26.20 17.36 -24.24
CA ASN A 96 -27.41 16.67 -23.87
C ASN A 96 -27.06 15.51 -22.94
N ALA A 97 -27.25 15.73 -21.64
CA ALA A 97 -27.02 14.71 -20.64
C ALA A 97 -27.86 13.47 -20.94
N ALA A 98 -29.14 13.57 -21.30
CA ALA A 98 -29.97 12.41 -21.59
C ALA A 98 -29.46 11.58 -22.78
N ALA A 99 -28.95 12.23 -23.82
CA ALA A 99 -28.48 11.57 -25.04
C ALA A 99 -27.02 11.05 -24.97
N LEU A 100 -26.23 11.47 -23.97
CA LEU A 100 -24.86 11.00 -23.82
C LEU A 100 -24.83 9.48 -23.59
N GLN A 101 -24.27 8.75 -24.55
CA GLN A 101 -24.17 7.29 -24.52
C GLN A 101 -23.26 6.83 -23.37
N ILE A 102 -23.79 5.92 -22.55
CA ILE A 102 -23.05 5.26 -21.48
C ILE A 102 -23.03 3.76 -21.81
N GLN A 103 -21.84 3.20 -21.95
CA GLN A 103 -21.61 1.76 -22.01
C GLN A 103 -21.08 1.32 -20.66
N ASP A 104 -21.97 0.80 -19.81
CA ASP A 104 -21.64 0.36 -18.46
C ASP A 104 -21.76 -1.15 -18.34
N ASN A 105 -20.61 -1.82 -18.21
CA ASN A 105 -20.49 -3.25 -17.97
C ASN A 105 -19.90 -3.55 -16.59
N SER A 106 -20.04 -2.64 -15.63
CA SER A 106 -19.47 -2.75 -14.30
C SER A 106 -20.47 -3.31 -13.29
N ALA A 107 -20.03 -4.28 -12.49
CA ALA A 107 -20.71 -4.70 -11.27
C ALA A 107 -20.23 -3.88 -10.04
N ILE A 108 -19.14 -3.11 -10.18
CA ILE A 108 -18.56 -2.28 -9.12
C ILE A 108 -19.23 -0.91 -9.07
N VAL A 109 -19.47 -0.30 -10.22
CA VAL A 109 -20.24 0.96 -10.35
C VAL A 109 -21.72 0.61 -10.36
N THR A 110 -22.44 1.11 -9.36
CA THR A 110 -23.87 0.82 -9.14
C THR A 110 -24.78 1.93 -9.63
N GLN A 111 -24.24 3.13 -9.80
CA GLN A 111 -24.99 4.29 -10.28
C GLN A 111 -24.04 5.27 -10.97
N THR A 112 -24.50 5.88 -12.04
CA THR A 112 -23.80 6.97 -12.74
C THR A 112 -24.61 8.26 -12.66
N MET A 113 -23.91 9.39 -12.60
CA MET A 113 -24.48 10.73 -12.65
C MET A 113 -23.71 11.56 -13.66
N LYS A 114 -24.42 12.36 -14.44
CA LYS A 114 -23.86 13.30 -15.42
C LYS A 114 -24.59 14.63 -15.28
N VAL A 115 -23.84 15.69 -14.99
CA VAL A 115 -24.38 17.03 -14.74
C VAL A 115 -23.47 18.05 -15.40
N GLN A 116 -24.06 19.00 -16.11
CA GLN A 116 -23.38 20.23 -16.47
C GLN A 116 -23.46 21.16 -15.24
N LEU A 117 -22.40 21.20 -14.44
CA LEU A 117 -22.40 21.91 -13.15
C LEU A 117 -22.39 23.43 -13.33
N SER A 118 -21.70 23.91 -14.36
CA SER A 118 -21.62 25.32 -14.75
C SER A 118 -21.49 25.41 -16.27
N LYS A 119 -21.40 26.62 -16.84
CA LYS A 119 -21.16 26.81 -18.28
C LYS A 119 -19.90 26.06 -18.78
N ASP A 120 -18.90 25.93 -17.91
CA ASP A 120 -17.56 25.46 -18.26
C ASP A 120 -17.13 24.24 -17.44
N THR A 121 -18.06 23.52 -16.80
CA THR A 121 -17.71 22.37 -15.97
C THR A 121 -18.73 21.26 -16.11
N ALA A 122 -18.27 20.12 -16.64
CA ALA A 122 -19.00 18.87 -16.66
C ALA A 122 -18.59 18.01 -15.47
N ARG A 123 -19.55 17.51 -14.70
CA ARG A 123 -19.33 16.58 -13.57
C ARG A 123 -19.89 15.20 -13.90
N PHE A 124 -19.06 14.19 -13.69
CA PHE A 124 -19.43 12.78 -13.72
C PHE A 124 -19.32 12.19 -12.33
N GLY A 125 -20.36 11.50 -11.87
CA GLY A 125 -20.38 10.80 -10.60
C GLY A 125 -20.52 9.30 -10.83
N PHE A 126 -19.78 8.52 -10.06
CA PHE A 126 -19.79 7.05 -10.09
C PHE A 126 -19.99 6.55 -8.66
N ARG A 127 -21.12 5.92 -8.36
CA ARG A 127 -21.36 5.31 -7.05
C ARG A 127 -20.78 3.92 -7.03
N LEU A 128 -19.80 3.68 -6.17
CA LEU A 128 -19.14 2.38 -6.06
C LEU A 128 -19.70 1.59 -4.89
N ASN A 129 -19.87 0.27 -5.08
CA ASN A 129 -20.15 -0.66 -3.97
C ASN A 129 -18.86 -1.19 -3.30
N ARG A 130 -17.69 -0.66 -3.70
CA ARG A 130 -16.38 -0.95 -3.11
C ARG A 130 -15.60 0.33 -2.84
N THR A 131 -14.73 0.30 -1.84
CA THR A 131 -13.84 1.42 -1.52
C THR A 131 -12.71 1.54 -2.55
N ILE A 132 -12.39 2.77 -2.97
CA ILE A 132 -11.24 3.07 -3.81
C ILE A 132 -9.97 3.02 -2.93
N LYS A 133 -8.98 2.25 -3.36
CA LYS A 133 -7.66 2.15 -2.71
C LYS A 133 -6.61 3.01 -3.41
N GLU A 134 -6.72 3.10 -4.72
CA GLU A 134 -5.78 3.85 -5.57
C GLU A 134 -6.53 4.37 -6.79
N LYS A 135 -6.12 5.55 -7.27
CA LYS A 135 -6.64 6.15 -8.50
C LYS A 135 -5.50 6.57 -9.41
N ASN A 136 -5.64 6.28 -10.70
CA ASN A 136 -4.72 6.73 -11.73
C ASN A 136 -5.51 7.36 -12.87
N ILE A 137 -5.12 8.56 -13.28
CA ILE A 137 -5.78 9.33 -14.34
C ILE A 137 -4.75 9.57 -15.44
N ARG A 138 -5.10 9.22 -16.67
CA ARG A 138 -4.25 9.43 -17.85
C ARG A 138 -5.08 10.08 -18.93
N LEU A 139 -4.47 11.01 -19.64
CA LEU A 139 -5.04 11.61 -20.84
C LEU A 139 -4.44 10.94 -22.07
N GLN A 140 -5.29 10.61 -23.03
CA GLN A 140 -4.90 10.08 -24.33
C GLN A 140 -5.26 11.10 -25.41
N GLU A 141 -4.37 11.30 -26.38
CA GLU A 141 -4.59 12.30 -27.44
C GLU A 141 -5.34 11.74 -28.66
N GLN A 142 -5.27 10.45 -28.94
CA GLN A 142 -5.96 9.85 -30.09
C GLN A 142 -6.50 8.43 -29.78
N PRO A 143 -7.84 8.25 -29.70
CA PRO A 143 -8.85 9.30 -29.52
C PRO A 143 -8.61 10.13 -28.24
N PHE A 144 -9.17 11.34 -28.17
CA PHE A 144 -9.12 12.16 -26.98
C PHE A 144 -9.92 11.51 -25.84
N GLU A 145 -9.22 10.96 -24.85
CA GLU A 145 -9.86 10.27 -23.72
C GLU A 145 -9.26 10.69 -22.38
N ILE A 146 -10.13 10.80 -21.38
CA ILE A 146 -9.75 10.76 -19.97
C ILE A 146 -9.94 9.32 -19.50
N ILE A 147 -8.84 8.64 -19.19
CA ILE A 147 -8.81 7.26 -18.71
C ILE A 147 -8.58 7.29 -17.20
N ILE A 148 -9.53 6.75 -16.45
CA ILE A 148 -9.48 6.71 -14.99
C ILE A 148 -9.51 5.25 -14.56
N ALA A 149 -8.41 4.80 -13.97
CA ALA A 149 -8.33 3.49 -13.34
C ALA A 149 -8.52 3.63 -11.83
N LEU A 150 -9.58 3.02 -11.30
CA LEU A 150 -9.87 2.96 -9.88
C LEU A 150 -9.58 1.56 -9.38
N ARG A 151 -8.60 1.41 -8.50
CA ARG A 151 -8.30 0.13 -7.86
C ARG A 151 -9.19 -0.04 -6.64
N THR A 152 -9.95 -1.12 -6.60
CA THR A 152 -10.90 -1.41 -5.50
C THR A 152 -10.58 -2.70 -4.76
N MET A 153 -9.56 -3.44 -5.21
CA MET A 153 -8.99 -4.58 -4.50
C MET A 153 -7.48 -4.39 -4.28
N GLU A 154 -7.07 -4.57 -3.04
CA GLU A 154 -5.69 -4.71 -2.63
C GLU A 154 -5.31 -6.18 -2.88
N GLN A 155 -4.73 -6.49 -4.04
CA GLN A 155 -4.28 -7.85 -4.33
C GLN A 155 -3.01 -8.12 -3.53
N VAL A 156 -3.15 -8.75 -2.37
CA VAL A 156 -2.18 -9.78 -1.97
C VAL A 156 -2.65 -11.03 -2.70
N SER A 157 -1.86 -11.54 -3.65
CA SER A 157 -2.24 -12.75 -4.38
C SER A 157 -2.44 -13.91 -3.40
N ALA A 158 -3.33 -14.85 -3.71
CA ALA A 158 -3.51 -16.04 -2.89
C ALA A 158 -2.18 -16.79 -2.69
N ASP A 159 -1.31 -16.75 -3.70
CA ASP A 159 0.04 -17.33 -3.65
C ASP A 159 0.95 -16.61 -2.66
N LEU A 160 0.94 -15.27 -2.65
CA LEU A 160 1.70 -14.47 -1.70
C LEU A 160 1.17 -14.65 -0.27
N LEU A 161 -0.16 -14.71 -0.08
CA LEU A 161 -0.74 -15.04 1.23
C LEU A 161 -0.34 -16.44 1.70
N ALA A 162 -0.33 -17.43 0.79
CA ALA A 162 0.09 -18.79 1.09
C ALA A 162 1.60 -18.84 1.43
N GLU A 163 2.43 -18.08 0.72
CA GLU A 163 3.87 -17.97 0.98
C GLU A 163 4.16 -17.30 2.32
N LEU A 164 3.53 -16.16 2.61
CA LEU A 164 3.64 -15.48 3.90
C LEU A 164 3.18 -16.36 5.05
N THR A 165 2.11 -17.14 4.84
CA THR A 165 1.64 -18.11 5.84
C THR A 165 2.66 -19.22 6.06
N ARG A 166 3.24 -19.79 4.99
CA ARG A 166 4.29 -20.82 5.09
C ARG A 166 5.52 -20.30 5.83
N GLU A 167 6.00 -19.10 5.52
CA GLU A 167 7.15 -18.51 6.22
C GLU A 167 6.81 -18.24 7.69
N ARG A 168 5.61 -17.73 8.00
CA ARG A 168 5.20 -17.53 9.39
C ARG A 168 5.16 -18.83 10.18
N GLU A 169 4.56 -19.90 9.64
CA GLU A 169 4.50 -21.20 10.33
C GLU A 169 5.88 -21.87 10.42
N LYS A 170 6.77 -21.66 9.45
CA LYS A 170 8.16 -22.17 9.49
C LYS A 170 8.94 -21.61 10.68
N TRP A 171 8.81 -20.31 10.96
CA TRP A 171 9.51 -19.59 12.04
C TRP A 171 8.75 -19.56 13.37
N LYS A 172 7.54 -20.10 13.43
CA LYS A 172 6.77 -20.22 14.66
C LYS A 172 7.50 -21.15 15.64
N ILE A 173 7.75 -20.65 16.84
CA ILE A 173 8.34 -21.43 17.94
C ILE A 173 7.22 -22.22 18.63
N ASP A 174 6.95 -23.42 18.13
CA ASP A 174 5.93 -24.34 18.65
C ASP A 174 6.51 -25.50 19.48
N LEU A 175 7.83 -25.75 19.34
CA LEU A 175 8.58 -26.72 20.12
C LEU A 175 9.94 -26.16 20.56
N VAL A 176 10.16 -26.12 21.87
CA VAL A 176 11.45 -25.78 22.49
C VAL A 176 12.11 -27.04 23.03
N ILE A 177 13.42 -27.15 22.81
CA ILE A 177 14.26 -28.20 23.38
C ILE A 177 15.14 -27.56 24.44
N ILE A 178 15.02 -28.03 25.68
CA ILE A 178 15.89 -27.60 26.77
C ILE A 178 16.90 -28.72 27.02
N ASP A 179 18.16 -28.35 27.12
CA ASP A 179 19.27 -29.23 27.36
C ASP A 179 19.88 -28.94 28.73
N PRO A 180 19.52 -29.71 29.77
CA PRO A 180 20.19 -29.60 31.06
C PRO A 180 21.63 -30.13 30.92
N GLY A 181 22.62 -29.26 31.09
CA GLY A 181 24.05 -29.57 31.00
C GLY A 181 24.45 -30.75 31.88
N HIS A 182 25.50 -31.48 31.48
CA HIS A 182 26.08 -32.62 32.23
C HIS A 182 25.09 -33.78 32.46
N GLY A 183 25.34 -34.63 33.48
CA GLY A 183 24.47 -35.72 33.89
C GLY A 183 25.20 -37.06 34.07
N GLY A 184 24.69 -37.91 34.96
CA GLY A 184 25.24 -39.23 35.27
C GLY A 184 26.69 -39.12 35.76
N ARG A 185 27.62 -39.70 34.99
CA ARG A 185 29.06 -39.71 35.27
C ARG A 185 29.75 -38.34 35.15
N ASP A 186 29.09 -37.39 34.49
CA ASP A 186 29.59 -36.03 34.32
C ASP A 186 28.89 -35.12 35.35
N PRO A 187 29.56 -34.68 36.43
CA PRO A 187 28.97 -33.84 37.45
C PRO A 187 28.81 -32.38 37.02
N GLY A 188 29.55 -31.94 35.99
CA GLY A 188 29.82 -30.53 35.74
C GLY A 188 30.61 -29.88 36.86
N THR A 189 30.43 -28.57 37.02
CA THR A 189 31.03 -27.78 38.10
C THR A 189 30.54 -28.26 39.47
N ILE A 190 31.46 -28.31 40.44
CA ILE A 190 31.15 -28.59 41.85
C ILE A 190 31.31 -27.27 42.61
N GLY A 191 30.21 -26.76 43.17
CA GLY A 191 30.22 -25.54 43.95
C GLY A 191 30.98 -25.69 45.27
N VAL A 192 31.38 -24.56 45.88
CA VAL A 192 32.11 -24.52 47.16
C VAL A 192 31.42 -25.27 48.31
N SER A 193 30.08 -25.35 48.26
CA SER A 193 29.22 -26.08 49.19
C SER A 193 29.02 -27.56 48.84
N GLY A 194 29.67 -28.07 47.78
CA GLY A 194 29.58 -29.46 47.33
C GLY A 194 28.40 -29.76 46.40
N TYR A 195 27.65 -28.75 45.96
CA TYR A 195 26.53 -28.94 45.02
C TYR A 195 27.03 -29.21 43.59
N TYR A 196 26.40 -30.18 42.92
CA TYR A 196 26.70 -30.54 41.54
C TYR A 196 25.87 -29.74 40.54
N GLU A 197 26.52 -29.15 39.55
CA GLU A 197 25.88 -28.43 38.44
C GLU A 197 24.80 -29.27 37.76
N LYS A 198 25.08 -30.56 37.48
CA LYS A 198 24.12 -31.47 36.82
C LYS A 198 22.74 -31.56 37.50
N HIS A 199 22.68 -31.38 38.82
CA HIS A 199 21.42 -31.42 39.56
C HIS A 199 20.67 -30.10 39.45
N LEU A 200 21.41 -28.98 39.52
CA LEU A 200 20.85 -27.65 39.41
C LEU A 200 20.30 -27.40 38.00
N THR A 201 21.07 -27.73 36.95
CA THR A 201 20.61 -27.59 35.56
C THR A 201 19.36 -28.42 35.29
N LEU A 202 19.27 -29.64 35.82
CA LEU A 202 18.07 -30.49 35.68
C LEU A 202 16.85 -29.90 36.39
N ALA A 203 17.03 -29.38 37.61
CA ALA A 203 15.96 -28.75 38.37
C ALA A 203 15.42 -27.50 37.64
N ILE A 204 16.32 -26.61 37.21
CA ILE A 204 15.96 -25.40 36.45
C ILE A 204 15.26 -25.78 35.14
N ALA A 205 15.76 -26.78 34.42
CA ALA A 205 15.16 -27.21 33.15
C ALA A 205 13.73 -27.72 33.31
N LYS A 206 13.44 -28.45 34.39
CA LYS A 206 12.08 -28.95 34.69
C LYS A 206 11.12 -27.81 34.99
N GLU A 207 11.56 -26.84 35.79
CA GLU A 207 10.76 -25.65 36.12
C GLU A 207 10.51 -24.80 34.87
N LEU A 208 11.57 -24.53 34.08
CA LEU A 208 11.47 -23.77 32.84
C LEU A 208 10.53 -24.46 31.84
N LYS A 209 10.61 -25.80 31.71
CA LYS A 209 9.69 -26.58 30.89
C LYS A 209 8.24 -26.35 31.34
N ALA A 210 7.94 -26.54 32.62
CA ALA A 210 6.58 -26.39 33.13
C ALA A 210 6.04 -24.97 32.88
N GLU A 211 6.88 -23.95 33.09
CA GLU A 211 6.48 -22.56 32.93
C GLU A 211 6.25 -22.18 31.45
N LEU A 212 7.11 -22.63 30.54
CA LEU A 212 6.93 -22.40 29.10
C LEU A 212 5.67 -23.11 28.56
N GLU A 213 5.44 -24.37 28.97
CA GLU A 213 4.24 -25.12 28.57
C GLU A 213 2.97 -24.43 29.10
N ARG A 214 3.01 -23.91 30.34
CA ARG A 214 1.88 -23.21 30.97
C ARG A 214 1.59 -21.84 30.38
N GLN A 215 2.61 -20.99 30.23
CA GLN A 215 2.43 -19.60 29.81
C GLN A 215 2.26 -19.47 28.30
N LEU A 216 3.09 -20.17 27.52
CA LEU A 216 3.15 -19.99 26.06
C LEU A 216 2.33 -21.05 25.31
N ARG A 217 1.88 -22.11 25.99
CA ARG A 217 1.14 -23.24 25.39
C ARG A 217 1.89 -23.89 24.23
N ILE A 218 3.22 -23.90 24.31
CA ILE A 218 4.11 -24.56 23.36
C ILE A 218 4.58 -25.89 23.91
N LYS A 219 5.02 -26.79 23.05
CA LYS A 219 5.58 -28.07 23.48
C LYS A 219 7.02 -27.86 23.96
N VAL A 220 7.41 -28.52 25.04
CA VAL A 220 8.81 -28.49 25.50
C VAL A 220 9.32 -29.90 25.73
N LEU A 221 10.52 -30.19 25.22
CA LEU A 221 11.19 -31.48 25.45
C LEU A 221 12.55 -31.25 26.11
N LEU A 222 12.95 -32.17 26.98
CA LEU A 222 14.28 -32.16 27.59
C LEU A 222 15.18 -33.18 26.87
N THR A 223 16.48 -32.88 26.71
CA THR A 223 17.46 -33.88 26.25
C THR A 223 17.69 -34.99 27.27
N ARG A 224 17.48 -34.68 28.56
CA ARG A 224 17.38 -35.63 29.68
C ARG A 224 16.38 -35.11 30.72
N ASP A 225 15.63 -36.01 31.34
CA ASP A 225 14.67 -35.72 32.41
C ASP A 225 15.05 -36.38 33.76
N SER A 226 16.20 -37.05 33.79
CA SER A 226 16.78 -37.77 34.91
C SER A 226 18.30 -37.55 34.97
N ASP A 227 18.96 -38.07 36.01
CA ASP A 227 20.41 -37.98 36.18
C ASP A 227 21.15 -39.01 35.32
N VAL A 228 21.19 -38.78 34.01
CA VAL A 228 21.85 -39.63 33.02
C VAL A 228 22.82 -38.84 32.17
N PHE A 229 23.92 -39.48 31.74
CA PHE A 229 24.88 -38.87 30.84
C PHE A 229 24.37 -38.92 29.40
N VAL A 230 24.26 -37.77 28.73
CA VAL A 230 23.93 -37.65 27.31
C VAL A 230 25.11 -37.01 26.55
N PRO A 231 25.69 -37.68 25.53
CA PRO A 231 26.76 -37.11 24.71
C PRO A 231 26.35 -35.82 23.99
N LEU A 232 27.28 -34.86 23.84
CA LEU A 232 27.00 -33.57 23.21
C LEU A 232 26.37 -33.69 21.81
N GLN A 233 26.86 -34.64 21.00
CA GLN A 233 26.32 -34.87 19.66
C GLN A 233 24.89 -35.42 19.70
N GLU A 234 24.53 -36.24 20.68
CA GLU A 234 23.18 -36.79 20.81
C GLU A 234 22.17 -35.72 21.22
N ARG A 235 22.58 -34.73 22.02
CA ARG A 235 21.74 -33.58 22.43
C ARG A 235 21.26 -32.78 21.22
N THR A 236 22.18 -32.40 20.34
CA THR A 236 21.86 -31.63 19.13
C THR A 236 21.13 -32.47 18.09
N GLN A 237 21.49 -33.74 17.93
CA GLN A 237 20.74 -34.66 17.07
C GLN A 237 19.30 -34.89 17.56
N PHE A 238 19.09 -34.99 18.87
CA PHE A 238 17.75 -35.09 19.45
C PHE A 238 16.92 -33.87 19.08
N ALA A 239 17.48 -32.66 19.22
CA ALA A 239 16.81 -31.42 18.86
C ALA A 239 16.43 -31.38 17.37
N ASN A 240 17.37 -31.73 16.48
CA ASN A 240 17.16 -31.77 15.04
C ASN A 240 16.10 -32.82 14.65
N ARG A 241 16.18 -34.04 15.18
CA ARG A 241 15.21 -35.13 14.89
C ARG A 241 13.80 -34.78 15.35
N LYS A 242 13.66 -33.98 16.41
CA LYS A 242 12.36 -33.52 16.91
C LYS A 242 11.85 -32.26 16.19
N ASN A 243 12.61 -31.69 15.27
CA ASN A 243 12.32 -30.39 14.65
C ASN A 243 12.14 -29.27 15.68
N GLY A 244 12.98 -29.27 16.73
CA GLY A 244 13.00 -28.20 17.72
C GLY A 244 13.27 -26.85 17.07
N LYS A 245 12.46 -25.85 17.40
CA LYS A 245 12.54 -24.48 16.84
C LYS A 245 13.49 -23.59 17.61
N LEU A 246 13.71 -23.92 18.87
CA LEU A 246 14.67 -23.28 19.76
C LEU A 246 15.34 -24.35 20.62
N PHE A 247 16.66 -24.25 20.77
CA PHE A 247 17.47 -25.09 21.64
C PHE A 247 18.10 -24.22 22.74
N ILE A 248 17.81 -24.53 23.99
CA ILE A 248 18.31 -23.81 25.16
C ILE A 248 19.19 -24.77 25.95
N SER A 249 20.50 -24.55 25.95
CA SER A 249 21.41 -25.29 26.83
C SER A 249 21.59 -24.55 28.15
N LEU A 250 21.42 -25.25 29.26
CA LEU A 250 21.49 -24.70 30.61
C LEU A 250 22.75 -25.22 31.30
N HIS A 251 23.61 -24.27 31.69
CA HIS A 251 24.86 -24.50 32.39
C HIS A 251 24.99 -23.51 33.55
N VAL A 252 25.70 -23.94 34.59
CA VAL A 252 26.09 -23.12 35.75
C VAL A 252 27.59 -23.35 35.94
N ASP A 253 28.33 -22.91 34.92
CA ASP A 253 29.79 -23.04 34.83
C ASP A 253 30.51 -22.28 35.95
N SER A 254 31.83 -22.47 36.02
CA SER A 254 32.73 -21.66 36.86
C SER A 254 33.90 -21.12 36.06
N ASN A 255 34.49 -20.03 36.54
CA ASN A 255 35.74 -19.47 36.04
C ASN A 255 36.65 -19.13 37.24
N PRO A 256 38.00 -19.29 37.14
CA PRO A 256 38.93 -19.01 38.22
C PRO A 256 38.99 -17.54 38.64
#